data_AF-A0A831YCL2-F1
#
_entry.id   AF-A0A831YCL2-F1
#
_cell.length_a   1.000
_cell.length_b   1.000
_cell.length_c   1.000
_cell.angle_alpha   90.00
_cell.angle_beta   90.00
_cell.angle_gamma   90.00
#
_symmetry.space_group_name_H-M   'P 1'
#
loop_
_entity.id
_entity.type
_entity.pdbx_description
1 polymer ?
#
loop_
_entity_poly.entity_id
_entity_poly.type
_entity_poly.pdbx_seq_one_letter_code
_entity_poly.pdbx_strand_id
1 'polypeptide(L)'
;MKELKILLILVVVVLVGYWGIEPYAHSVMHGEVKKPDYNYSDLKTTAATTGDPAKGKELFVANCASCHGLKNDGINPGMDKNAAIASFNVVPPDLSNIAAILDHKFLAAFIKNPQQATENPKFAMPPMAQLSDEDVGHIIAYLSSVAKKNLDGKEITIEACGRCHSIKYQKIYAETPAENLKAYLGKVPPDLSVMGKAKELEYLETFINNPQNGLPG
;
A
#
# COMPACT_ATOMS: atom_id res chain seq x y z
N MET A 1 -54.30 15.92 19.97
CA MET A 1 -54.07 16.52 18.62
C MET A 1 -52.77 17.30 18.51
N LYS A 2 -52.32 17.98 19.58
CA LYS A 2 -51.06 18.74 19.57
C LYS A 2 -49.83 17.82 19.48
N GLU A 3 -49.80 16.70 20.20
CA GLU A 3 -48.67 15.75 20.10
C GLU A 3 -48.61 15.07 18.73
N LEU A 4 -49.76 14.72 18.13
CA LEU A 4 -49.80 14.10 16.81
C LEU A 4 -49.25 15.03 15.70
N LYS A 5 -49.51 16.34 15.81
CA LYS A 5 -48.95 17.35 14.90
C LYS A 5 -47.43 17.50 15.10
N ILE A 6 -46.96 17.46 16.34
CA ILE A 6 -45.52 17.51 16.65
C ILE A 6 -44.82 16.27 16.08
N LEU A 7 -45.39 15.07 16.28
CA LEU A 7 -44.85 13.83 15.73
C LEU A 7 -44.77 13.87 14.20
N LEU A 8 -45.80 14.37 13.53
CA LEU A 8 -45.83 14.48 12.07
C LEU A 8 -44.75 15.43 11.56
N ILE A 9 -44.56 16.58 12.20
CA ILE A 9 -43.47 17.51 11.87
C ILE A 9 -42.11 16.83 12.05
N LEU A 10 -41.92 16.11 13.15
CA LEU A 10 -40.66 15.44 13.46
C LEU A 10 -40.34 14.34 12.43
N VAL A 11 -41.34 13.55 12.03
CA VAL A 11 -41.21 12.56 10.95
C VAL A 11 -40.83 13.24 9.64
N VAL A 12 -41.49 14.33 9.25
CA VAL A 12 -41.16 15.05 8.01
C VAL A 12 -39.73 15.59 8.04
N VAL A 13 -39.29 16.20 9.15
CA VAL A 13 -37.92 16.71 9.28
C VAL A 13 -36.89 15.59 9.20
N VAL A 14 -37.15 14.45 9.85
CA VAL A 14 -36.25 13.27 9.78
C VAL A 14 -36.20 12.72 8.35
N LEU A 15 -37.34 12.59 7.66
CA LEU A 15 -37.37 12.10 6.27
C LEU A 15 -36.67 13.07 5.31
N VAL A 16 -36.86 14.38 5.47
CA VAL A 16 -36.14 15.40 4.67
C VAL A 16 -34.64 15.37 4.96
N GLY A 17 -34.25 15.20 6.22
CA GLY A 17 -32.86 15.03 6.61
C GLY A 17 -32.23 13.81 5.95
N TYR A 18 -32.86 12.65 6.12
CA TYR A 18 -32.31 11.35 5.71
C TYR A 18 -32.38 11.09 4.19
N TRP A 19 -33.42 11.55 3.49
CA TRP A 19 -33.57 11.35 2.04
C TRP A 19 -33.23 12.56 1.18
N GLY A 20 -33.16 13.76 1.77
CA GLY A 20 -32.83 14.99 1.04
C GLY A 20 -31.43 15.47 1.37
N ILE A 21 -31.21 15.87 2.63
CA ILE A 21 -30.00 16.57 3.05
C ILE A 21 -28.80 15.63 3.08
N GLU A 22 -28.92 14.45 3.66
CA GLU A 22 -27.82 13.50 3.84
C GLU A 22 -27.27 12.95 2.50
N PRO A 23 -28.09 12.51 1.52
CA PRO A 23 -27.57 12.07 0.22
C PRO A 23 -26.90 13.19 -0.56
N TYR A 24 -27.46 14.41 -0.49
CA TYR A 24 -26.85 15.59 -1.11
C TYR A 24 -25.54 15.98 -0.43
N ALA A 25 -25.49 15.95 0.90
CA ALA A 25 -24.28 16.22 1.65
C ALA A 25 -23.20 15.18 1.33
N HIS A 26 -23.56 13.89 1.23
CA HIS A 26 -22.61 12.85 0.83
C HIS A 26 -22.15 13.01 -0.62
N SER A 27 -22.99 13.44 -1.57
CA SER A 27 -22.55 13.68 -2.94
C SER A 27 -21.64 14.91 -3.08
N VAL A 28 -21.82 15.93 -2.23
CA VAL A 28 -20.97 17.13 -2.22
C VAL A 28 -19.66 16.89 -1.45
N MET A 29 -19.71 16.19 -0.31
CA MET A 29 -18.54 15.95 0.55
C MET A 29 -17.68 14.77 0.09
N HIS A 30 -18.27 13.81 -0.63
CA HIS A 30 -17.57 12.68 -1.23
C HIS A 30 -17.69 12.81 -2.75
N GLY A 31 -16.81 13.64 -3.35
CA GLY A 31 -16.68 13.70 -4.80
C GLY A 31 -16.41 12.32 -5.41
N GLU A 32 -16.64 12.18 -6.72
CA GLU A 32 -16.40 10.91 -7.41
C GLU A 32 -14.96 10.45 -7.21
N VAL A 33 -14.81 9.33 -6.48
CA VAL A 33 -13.52 8.70 -6.27
C VAL A 33 -13.21 7.91 -7.55
N LYS A 34 -12.21 8.36 -8.31
CA LYS A 34 -11.81 7.66 -9.55
C LYS A 34 -11.41 6.22 -9.21
N LYS A 35 -12.08 5.25 -9.83
CA LYS A 35 -11.75 3.83 -9.68
C LYS A 35 -10.27 3.58 -10.01
N PRO A 36 -9.59 2.72 -9.25
CA PRO A 36 -8.19 2.42 -9.49
C PRO A 36 -8.00 1.70 -10.83
N ASP A 37 -6.94 2.06 -11.56
CA ASP A 37 -6.53 1.36 -12.78
C ASP A 37 -5.58 0.22 -12.44
N TYR A 38 -6.11 -1.00 -12.44
CA TYR A 38 -5.34 -2.22 -12.17
C TYR A 38 -4.35 -2.59 -13.30
N ASN A 39 -4.39 -1.91 -14.45
CA ASN A 39 -3.43 -2.12 -15.55
C ASN A 39 -2.27 -1.12 -15.51
N TYR A 40 -2.29 -0.17 -14.56
CA TYR A 40 -1.28 0.87 -14.37
C TYR A 40 -0.90 1.56 -15.69
N SER A 41 -1.89 1.95 -16.49
CA SER A 41 -1.73 2.46 -17.86
C SER A 41 -0.94 3.77 -17.93
N ASP A 42 -0.91 4.51 -16.84
CA ASP A 42 -0.13 5.72 -16.59
C ASP A 42 1.37 5.44 -16.42
N LEU A 43 1.75 4.24 -15.96
CA LEU A 43 3.14 3.87 -15.75
C LEU A 43 3.84 3.50 -17.07
N LYS A 44 4.92 4.24 -17.34
CA LYS A 44 5.81 3.99 -18.48
C LYS A 44 6.89 3.00 -18.07
N THR A 45 6.67 1.72 -18.37
CA THR A 45 7.69 0.68 -18.21
C THR A 45 7.78 -0.17 -19.47
N THR A 46 9.01 -0.49 -19.86
CA THR A 46 9.37 -1.38 -20.97
C THR A 46 10.01 -2.68 -20.47
N ALA A 47 10.15 -2.83 -19.15
CA ALA A 47 10.67 -4.04 -18.52
C ALA A 47 9.77 -5.24 -18.78
N ALA A 48 10.39 -6.36 -19.12
CA ALA A 48 9.71 -7.63 -19.22
C ALA A 48 9.21 -8.05 -17.83
N THR A 49 8.00 -8.59 -17.74
CA THR A 49 7.47 -9.21 -16.52
C THR A 49 7.94 -10.66 -16.37
N THR A 50 8.81 -11.11 -17.27
CA THR A 50 9.40 -12.45 -17.31
C THR A 50 10.91 -12.35 -17.45
N GLY A 51 11.61 -13.40 -17.03
CA GLY A 51 13.07 -13.46 -17.06
C GLY A 51 13.60 -14.76 -16.46
N ASP A 52 14.92 -14.91 -16.48
CA ASP A 52 15.68 -15.94 -15.79
C ASP A 52 15.78 -15.68 -14.26
N PRO A 53 15.18 -16.52 -13.41
CA PRO A 53 15.24 -16.38 -11.95
C PRO A 53 16.66 -16.54 -11.37
N ALA A 54 17.54 -17.32 -12.00
CA ALA A 54 18.89 -17.53 -11.49
C ALA A 54 19.72 -16.24 -11.59
N LYS A 55 19.68 -15.58 -12.76
CA LYS A 55 20.25 -14.23 -12.92
C LYS A 55 19.60 -13.21 -12.00
N GLY A 56 18.27 -13.31 -11.84
CA GLY A 56 17.51 -12.45 -10.94
C GLY A 56 17.98 -12.52 -9.49
N LYS A 57 18.35 -13.72 -9.02
CA LYS A 57 18.92 -13.92 -7.69
C LYS A 57 20.26 -13.22 -7.52
N GLU A 58 21.17 -13.34 -8.49
CA GLU A 58 22.47 -12.65 -8.47
C GLU A 58 22.28 -11.12 -8.42
N LEU A 59 21.40 -10.60 -9.27
CA LEU A 59 21.05 -9.18 -9.32
C LEU A 59 20.42 -8.69 -8.01
N PHE A 60 19.52 -9.48 -7.42
CA PHE A 60 18.88 -9.16 -6.14
C PHE A 60 19.90 -9.08 -5.01
N VAL A 61 20.81 -10.06 -4.91
CA VAL A 61 21.86 -10.07 -3.88
C VAL A 61 22.78 -8.86 -4.04
N ALA A 62 23.14 -8.51 -5.27
CA ALA A 62 24.03 -7.38 -5.55
C ALA A 62 23.38 -6.01 -5.29
N ASN A 63 22.08 -5.84 -5.55
CA ASN A 63 21.44 -4.51 -5.58
C ASN A 63 20.39 -4.29 -4.49
N CYS A 64 19.78 -5.35 -3.94
CA CYS A 64 18.60 -5.24 -3.08
C CYS A 64 18.86 -5.76 -1.67
N ALA A 65 19.67 -6.81 -1.53
CA ALA A 65 19.87 -7.53 -0.26
C ALA A 65 20.57 -6.69 0.83
N SER A 66 21.22 -5.58 0.48
CA SER A 66 21.80 -4.65 1.46
C SER A 66 20.74 -4.03 2.38
N CYS A 67 19.53 -3.81 1.86
CA CYS A 67 18.42 -3.20 2.59
C CYS A 67 17.25 -4.17 2.78
N HIS A 68 17.00 -5.06 1.82
CA HIS A 68 15.81 -5.92 1.81
C HIS A 68 16.15 -7.37 2.15
N GLY A 69 15.27 -8.00 2.91
CA GLY A 69 15.30 -9.45 3.16
C GLY A 69 14.49 -10.23 2.13
N LEU A 70 14.78 -11.52 2.05
CA LEU A 70 14.03 -12.51 1.29
C LEU A 70 14.00 -13.83 2.08
N LYS A 71 13.22 -13.84 3.17
CA LYS A 71 13.11 -15.00 4.10
C LYS A 71 12.78 -16.32 3.41
N ASN A 72 11.94 -16.33 2.38
CA ASN A 72 11.58 -17.56 1.66
C ASN A 72 12.78 -18.25 0.99
N ASP A 73 13.88 -17.51 0.76
CA ASP A 73 15.15 -18.04 0.24
C ASP A 73 16.32 -17.85 1.23
N GLY A 74 16.01 -17.60 2.51
CA GLY A 74 17.01 -17.49 3.58
C GLY A 74 17.93 -16.26 3.49
N ILE A 75 17.59 -15.25 2.70
CA ILE A 75 18.38 -14.03 2.58
C ILE A 75 17.98 -13.04 3.67
N ASN A 76 18.93 -12.70 4.54
CA ASN A 76 18.74 -11.65 5.53
C ASN A 76 19.16 -10.28 4.94
N PRO A 77 18.47 -9.19 5.32
CA PRO A 77 18.89 -7.86 4.93
C PRO A 77 20.27 -7.54 5.52
N GLY A 78 21.09 -6.81 4.75
CA GLY A 78 22.42 -6.37 5.16
C GLY A 78 22.42 -5.34 6.30
N MET A 79 21.27 -4.74 6.59
CA MET A 79 21.08 -3.88 7.76
C MET A 79 20.00 -4.42 8.69
N ASP A 80 20.20 -4.26 9.99
CA ASP A 80 19.16 -4.57 10.97
C ASP A 80 18.07 -3.49 11.01
N LYS A 81 16.95 -3.82 11.65
CA LYS A 81 15.77 -2.94 11.71
C LYS A 81 16.07 -1.57 12.33
N ASN A 82 16.89 -1.50 13.38
CA ASN A 82 17.17 -0.25 14.07
C ASN A 82 18.05 0.67 13.21
N ALA A 83 19.07 0.10 12.56
CA ALA A 83 19.87 0.84 11.58
C ALA A 83 19.02 1.37 10.42
N ALA A 84 18.05 0.57 9.96
CA ALA A 84 17.14 0.98 8.89
C ALA A 84 16.22 2.13 9.32
N ILE A 85 15.63 2.03 10.51
CA ILE A 85 14.80 3.07 11.10
C ILE A 85 15.59 4.38 11.26
N ALA A 86 16.83 4.31 11.75
CA ALA A 86 17.67 5.48 11.91
C ALA A 86 18.02 6.17 10.57
N SER A 87 18.15 5.39 9.49
CA SER A 87 18.58 5.90 8.17
C SER A 87 17.41 6.38 7.31
N PHE A 88 16.29 5.67 7.36
CA PHE A 88 15.17 5.85 6.43
C PHE A 88 13.85 6.23 7.11
N ASN A 89 13.82 6.29 8.44
CA ASN A 89 12.60 6.45 9.26
C ASN A 89 11.52 5.38 9.00
N VAL A 90 11.87 4.30 8.30
CA VAL A 90 10.97 3.20 7.99
C VAL A 90 11.78 1.92 7.84
N VAL A 91 11.23 0.81 8.31
CA VAL A 91 11.82 -0.50 8.06
C VAL A 91 11.63 -0.84 6.56
N PRO A 92 12.63 -1.39 5.85
CA PRO A 92 12.44 -1.95 4.52
C PRO A 92 11.58 -3.22 4.57
N PRO A 93 10.65 -3.44 3.62
CA PRO A 93 9.90 -4.69 3.56
C PRO A 93 10.81 -5.90 3.30
N ASP A 94 10.40 -7.04 3.86
CA ASP A 94 10.77 -8.34 3.32
C ASP A 94 10.08 -8.52 1.96
N LEU A 95 10.82 -9.00 0.96
CA LEU A 95 10.34 -9.08 -0.41
C LEU A 95 9.89 -10.49 -0.81
N SER A 96 9.80 -11.42 0.14
CA SER A 96 9.57 -12.84 -0.15
C SER A 96 8.32 -13.09 -0.98
N ASN A 97 7.25 -12.34 -0.73
CA ASN A 97 5.99 -12.50 -1.45
C ASN A 97 5.57 -11.25 -2.22
N ILE A 98 6.47 -10.27 -2.41
CA ILE A 98 6.10 -8.98 -3.01
C ILE A 98 5.53 -9.14 -4.42
N ALA A 99 6.07 -10.09 -5.21
CA ALA A 99 5.62 -10.37 -6.57
C ALA A 99 4.30 -11.17 -6.64
N ALA A 100 3.79 -11.65 -5.50
CA ALA A 100 2.44 -12.22 -5.38
C ALA A 100 1.43 -11.20 -4.84
N ILE A 101 1.89 -10.12 -4.20
CA ILE A 101 1.05 -9.06 -3.64
C ILE A 101 0.85 -7.90 -4.63
N LEU A 102 1.91 -7.54 -5.36
CA LEU A 102 1.91 -6.42 -6.30
C LEU A 102 1.91 -6.90 -7.75
N ASP A 103 1.27 -6.10 -8.61
CA ASP A 103 1.33 -6.30 -10.05
C ASP A 103 2.76 -6.14 -10.58
N HIS A 104 3.13 -6.96 -11.57
CA HIS A 104 4.51 -7.00 -12.08
C HIS A 104 4.88 -5.74 -12.86
N LYS A 105 3.93 -5.10 -13.55
CA LYS A 105 4.17 -3.85 -14.26
C LYS A 105 4.43 -2.71 -13.26
N PHE A 106 3.62 -2.65 -12.20
CA PHE A 106 3.86 -1.71 -11.10
C PHE A 106 5.22 -1.97 -10.45
N LEU A 107 5.54 -3.23 -10.13
CA LEU A 107 6.80 -3.60 -9.49
C LEU A 107 8.01 -3.21 -10.35
N ALA A 108 7.93 -3.41 -11.67
CA ALA A 108 8.98 -2.98 -12.59
C ALA A 108 9.19 -1.47 -12.59
N ALA A 109 8.11 -0.69 -12.70
CA ALA A 109 8.17 0.77 -12.65
C ALA A 109 8.68 1.26 -11.28
N PHE A 110 8.25 0.62 -10.20
CA PHE A 110 8.65 0.93 -8.83
C PHE A 110 10.14 0.68 -8.59
N ILE A 111 10.70 -0.43 -9.08
CA ILE A 111 12.14 -0.70 -8.99
C ILE A 111 12.94 0.41 -9.71
N LYS A 112 12.51 0.80 -10.92
CA LYS A 112 13.20 1.82 -11.71
C LYS A 112 13.10 3.21 -11.07
N ASN A 113 11.93 3.59 -10.58
CA ASN A 113 11.71 4.89 -9.93
C ASN A 113 10.50 4.84 -8.97
N PRO A 114 10.71 4.56 -7.67
CA PRO A 114 9.61 4.41 -6.73
C PRO A 114 8.90 5.73 -6.44
N GLN A 115 9.60 6.87 -6.48
CA GLN A 115 9.00 8.19 -6.28
C GLN A 115 8.01 8.51 -7.39
N GLN A 116 8.33 8.17 -8.64
CA GLN A 116 7.43 8.36 -9.77
C GLN A 116 6.27 7.37 -9.73
N ALA A 117 6.54 6.09 -9.50
CA ALA A 117 5.51 5.04 -9.50
C ALA A 117 4.46 5.22 -8.39
N THR A 118 4.82 5.87 -7.28
CA THR A 118 3.92 6.12 -6.15
C THR A 118 3.41 7.57 -6.08
N GLU A 119 3.80 8.42 -7.04
CA GLU A 119 3.58 9.86 -7.00
C GLU A 119 4.03 10.52 -5.67
N ASN A 120 5.04 9.94 -5.01
CA ASN A 120 5.56 10.40 -3.74
C ASN A 120 7.04 10.77 -3.87
N PRO A 121 7.37 12.08 -4.03
CA PRO A 121 8.75 12.52 -4.23
C PRO A 121 9.67 12.25 -3.03
N LYS A 122 9.11 11.96 -1.85
CA LYS A 122 9.85 11.69 -0.60
C LYS A 122 9.94 10.21 -0.26
N PHE A 123 9.61 9.32 -1.20
CA PHE A 123 9.71 7.88 -0.96
C PHE A 123 11.15 7.49 -0.59
N ALA A 124 11.32 6.71 0.48
CA ALA A 124 12.63 6.43 1.07
C ALA A 124 13.54 5.54 0.21
N MET A 125 12.95 4.65 -0.60
CA MET A 125 13.73 3.78 -1.48
C MET A 125 14.34 4.60 -2.64
N PRO A 126 15.66 4.53 -2.87
CA PRO A 126 16.28 5.20 -4.01
C PRO A 126 15.88 4.52 -5.35
N PRO A 127 15.82 5.27 -6.46
CA PRO A 127 15.64 4.70 -7.79
C PRO A 127 16.76 3.74 -8.18
N MET A 128 16.43 2.55 -8.69
CA MET A 128 17.41 1.65 -9.31
C MET A 128 17.51 1.91 -10.82
N ALA A 129 17.72 3.17 -11.19
CA ALA A 129 17.70 3.62 -12.58
C ALA A 129 18.80 2.97 -13.44
N GLN A 130 19.89 2.53 -12.81
CA GLN A 130 21.04 1.87 -13.44
C GLN A 130 20.74 0.47 -13.99
N LEU A 131 19.71 -0.22 -13.48
CA LEU A 131 19.35 -1.56 -13.94
C LEU A 131 18.71 -1.47 -15.32
N SER A 132 19.08 -2.38 -16.23
CA SER A 132 18.39 -2.48 -17.52
C SER A 132 16.97 -3.04 -17.33
N ASP A 133 16.12 -2.83 -18.33
CA ASP A 133 14.76 -3.38 -18.33
C ASP A 133 14.74 -4.91 -18.31
N GLU A 134 15.75 -5.55 -18.91
CA GLU A 134 15.97 -6.99 -18.86
C GLU A 134 16.38 -7.46 -17.44
N ASP A 135 17.30 -6.74 -16.79
CA ASP A 135 17.71 -7.02 -15.41
C ASP A 135 16.53 -6.91 -14.43
N VAL A 136 15.67 -5.91 -14.61
CA VAL A 136 14.44 -5.78 -13.81
C VAL A 136 13.52 -6.98 -14.02
N GLY A 137 13.37 -7.46 -15.26
CA GLY A 137 12.59 -8.66 -15.56
C GLY A 137 13.16 -9.92 -14.90
N HIS A 138 14.49 -10.07 -14.87
CA HIS A 138 15.17 -11.13 -14.14
C HIS A 138 14.86 -11.08 -12.64
N ILE A 139 14.95 -9.90 -12.01
CA ILE A 139 14.64 -9.71 -10.58
C ILE A 139 13.18 -10.06 -10.29
N ILE A 140 12.23 -9.61 -11.11
CA ILE A 140 10.79 -9.92 -10.93
C ILE A 140 10.53 -11.42 -11.08
N ALA A 141 11.17 -12.07 -12.05
CA ALA A 141 11.07 -13.52 -12.21
C ALA A 141 11.58 -14.28 -10.99
N TYR A 142 12.69 -13.82 -10.41
CA TYR A 142 13.22 -14.38 -9.15
C TYR A 142 12.27 -14.18 -7.97
N LEU A 143 11.80 -12.95 -7.74
CA LEU A 143 10.82 -12.64 -6.68
C LEU A 143 9.54 -13.48 -6.84
N SER A 144 9.09 -13.69 -8.07
CA SER A 144 7.93 -14.54 -8.37
C SER A 144 8.19 -16.02 -8.06
N SER A 145 9.42 -16.49 -8.29
CA SER A 145 9.80 -17.90 -8.07
C SER A 145 9.84 -18.27 -6.59
N VAL A 146 10.17 -17.32 -5.70
CA VAL A 146 10.25 -17.53 -4.25
C VAL A 146 8.94 -17.22 -3.52
N ALA A 147 8.01 -16.53 -4.19
CA ALA A 147 6.75 -16.13 -3.60
C ALA A 147 5.85 -17.34 -3.30
N LYS A 148 5.16 -17.27 -2.17
CA LYS A 148 4.14 -18.24 -1.81
C LYS A 148 2.97 -18.16 -2.81
N LYS A 149 2.56 -19.30 -3.35
CA LYS A 149 1.48 -19.38 -4.35
C LYS A 149 0.09 -19.06 -3.80
N ASN A 150 -0.16 -19.33 -2.52
CA ASN A 150 -1.45 -19.18 -1.86
C ASN A 150 -1.26 -18.38 -0.57
N LEU A 151 -1.26 -17.05 -0.69
CA LEU A 151 -1.32 -16.16 0.47
C LEU A 151 -2.78 -16.01 0.92
N ASP A 152 -3.01 -16.07 2.22
CA ASP A 152 -4.30 -15.65 2.76
C ASP A 152 -4.37 -14.13 2.99
N GLY A 153 -5.58 -13.61 3.20
CA GLY A 153 -5.78 -12.17 3.40
C GLY A 153 -5.05 -11.61 4.63
N LYS A 154 -4.80 -12.43 5.66
CA LYS A 154 -4.06 -12.01 6.85
C LYS A 154 -2.57 -11.86 6.54
N GLU A 155 -1.99 -12.81 5.82
CA GLU A 155 -0.59 -12.76 5.35
C GLU A 155 -0.37 -11.52 4.49
N ILE A 156 -1.23 -11.29 3.48
CA ILE A 156 -1.16 -10.10 2.62
C ILE A 156 -1.23 -8.82 3.46
N THR A 157 -2.17 -8.74 4.42
CA THR A 157 -2.34 -7.54 5.25
C THR A 157 -1.11 -7.27 6.11
N ILE A 158 -0.52 -8.31 6.71
CA ILE A 158 0.68 -8.16 7.55
C ILE A 158 1.87 -7.68 6.70
N GLU A 159 2.10 -8.28 5.54
CA GLU A 159 3.24 -7.95 4.69
C GLU A 159 3.10 -6.58 4.01
N ALA A 160 1.91 -6.26 3.49
CA ALA A 160 1.65 -5.00 2.80
C ALA A 160 1.51 -3.82 3.77
N CYS A 161 0.84 -4.01 4.92
CA CYS A 161 0.42 -2.91 5.79
C CYS A 161 1.15 -2.89 7.14
N GLY A 162 1.53 -4.06 7.69
CA GLY A 162 2.04 -4.23 9.06
C GLY A 162 3.36 -3.51 9.35
N ARG A 163 4.06 -3.05 8.31
CA ARG A 163 5.27 -2.23 8.45
C ARG A 163 5.00 -0.84 9.02
N CYS A 164 3.83 -0.29 8.70
CA CYS A 164 3.43 1.07 9.05
C CYS A 164 2.19 1.08 9.96
N HIS A 165 1.30 0.09 9.82
CA HIS A 165 0.03 0.06 10.51
C HIS A 165 0.00 -1.01 11.61
N SER A 166 -0.53 -0.65 12.78
CA SER A 166 -0.92 -1.63 13.78
C SER A 166 -2.33 -2.16 13.49
N ILE A 167 -2.58 -3.38 13.94
CA ILE A 167 -3.90 -4.02 13.95
C ILE A 167 -4.09 -4.63 15.34
N LYS A 168 -4.23 -3.74 16.33
CA LYS A 168 -4.17 -4.06 17.76
C LYS A 168 -5.18 -5.12 18.21
N TYR A 169 -6.38 -5.17 17.63
CA TYR A 169 -7.37 -6.20 17.98
C TYR A 169 -6.91 -7.61 17.62
N GLN A 170 -6.02 -7.74 16.64
CA GLN A 170 -5.38 -8.98 16.24
C GLN A 170 -3.96 -9.13 16.83
N LYS A 171 -3.57 -8.25 17.76
CA LYS A 171 -2.23 -8.19 18.39
C LYS A 171 -1.08 -8.06 17.39
N ILE A 172 -1.34 -7.38 16.27
CA ILE A 172 -0.32 -7.02 15.28
C ILE A 172 0.06 -5.57 15.53
N TYR A 173 1.36 -5.29 15.63
CA TYR A 173 1.89 -3.96 15.87
C TYR A 173 2.77 -3.54 14.71
N ALA A 174 2.75 -2.24 14.41
CA ALA A 174 3.58 -1.68 13.35
C ALA A 174 5.05 -1.99 13.61
N GLU A 175 5.78 -2.43 12.58
CA GLU A 175 7.21 -2.70 12.71
C GLU A 175 8.04 -1.42 12.88
N THR A 176 7.58 -0.32 12.30
CA THR A 176 8.22 1.00 12.40
C THR A 176 7.63 1.80 13.57
N PRO A 177 8.45 2.39 14.46
CA PRO A 177 7.96 3.23 15.55
C PRO A 177 7.16 4.45 15.06
N ALA A 178 6.23 4.92 15.89
CA ALA A 178 5.27 5.96 15.52
C ALA A 178 5.94 7.32 15.23
N GLU A 179 6.96 7.67 15.99
CA GLU A 179 7.77 8.87 15.82
C GLU A 179 8.50 8.88 14.47
N ASN A 180 9.06 7.74 14.05
CA ASN A 180 9.71 7.61 12.76
C ASN A 180 8.69 7.65 11.62
N LEU A 181 7.55 6.98 11.76
CA LEU A 181 6.47 7.08 10.78
C LEU A 181 5.94 8.51 10.65
N LYS A 182 5.84 9.26 11.75
CA LYS A 182 5.47 10.68 11.71
C LYS A 182 6.52 11.52 10.99
N ALA A 183 7.82 11.25 11.20
CA ALA A 183 8.90 11.92 10.49
C ALA A 183 8.87 11.59 8.99
N TYR A 184 8.59 10.33 8.63
CA TYR A 184 8.56 9.87 7.23
C TYR A 184 7.29 10.32 6.47
N LEU A 185 6.11 10.10 7.04
CA LEU A 185 4.81 10.30 6.39
C LEU A 185 4.15 11.65 6.76
N GLY A 186 4.75 12.42 7.66
CA GLY A 186 4.17 13.64 8.23
C GLY A 186 3.08 13.40 9.28
N LYS A 187 2.58 12.16 9.40
CA LYS A 187 1.54 11.75 10.35
C LYS A 187 1.75 10.32 10.81
N VAL A 188 1.21 9.99 11.97
CA VAL A 188 1.18 8.61 12.47
C VAL A 188 0.07 7.86 11.73
N PRO A 189 0.35 6.73 11.07
CA PRO A 189 -0.67 5.92 10.41
C PRO A 189 -1.73 5.42 11.42
N PRO A 190 -3.01 5.37 11.02
CA PRO A 190 -4.06 4.88 11.89
C PRO A 190 -3.93 3.37 12.15
N ASP A 191 -4.53 2.92 13.25
CA ASP A 191 -4.73 1.51 13.52
C ASP A 191 -5.82 0.93 12.59
N LEU A 192 -5.58 -0.24 12.01
CA LEU A 192 -6.46 -0.84 11.01
C LEU A 192 -7.51 -1.80 11.59
N SER A 193 -7.55 -2.02 12.90
CA SER A 193 -8.41 -3.03 13.55
C SER A 193 -9.89 -2.92 13.20
N VAL A 194 -10.35 -1.73 12.86
CA VAL A 194 -11.76 -1.44 12.54
C VAL A 194 -11.96 -0.88 11.12
N MET A 195 -10.91 -0.70 10.33
CA MET A 195 -11.03 -0.01 9.04
C MET A 195 -11.89 -0.78 8.05
N GLY A 196 -11.77 -2.11 7.99
CA GLY A 196 -12.64 -2.96 7.18
C GLY A 196 -14.11 -2.97 7.60
N LYS A 197 -14.46 -2.44 8.79
CA LYS A 197 -15.84 -2.25 9.23
C LYS A 197 -16.31 -0.80 9.11
N ALA A 198 -15.38 0.15 9.19
CA ALA A 198 -15.67 1.57 9.23
C ALA A 198 -15.74 2.21 7.83
N LYS A 199 -15.30 1.49 6.79
CA LYS A 199 -15.23 1.97 5.42
C LYS A 199 -15.82 0.96 4.46
N GLU A 200 -16.48 1.49 3.43
CA GLU A 200 -16.99 0.69 2.31
C GLU A 200 -15.83 0.05 1.51
N LEU A 201 -16.09 -1.10 0.91
CA LEU A 201 -15.09 -1.84 0.14
C LEU A 201 -14.56 -1.00 -1.04
N GLU A 202 -15.44 -0.32 -1.78
CA GLU A 202 -15.04 0.53 -2.92
C GLU A 202 -14.11 1.67 -2.49
N TYR A 203 -14.34 2.25 -1.31
CA TYR A 203 -13.43 3.25 -0.75
C TYR A 203 -12.07 2.64 -0.44
N LEU A 204 -12.04 1.47 0.22
CA LEU A 204 -10.78 0.80 0.58
C LEU A 204 -9.99 0.39 -0.67
N GLU A 205 -10.64 -0.21 -1.66
CA GLU A 205 -10.02 -0.58 -2.93
C GLU A 205 -9.39 0.64 -3.61
N THR A 206 -10.12 1.74 -3.68
CA THR A 206 -9.60 2.93 -4.35
C THR A 206 -8.47 3.58 -3.56
N PHE A 207 -8.63 3.73 -2.25
CA PHE A 207 -7.65 4.37 -1.39
C PHE A 207 -6.35 3.57 -1.28
N ILE A 208 -6.42 2.24 -1.20
CA ILE A 208 -5.22 1.38 -1.09
C ILE A 208 -4.42 1.41 -2.39
N ASN A 209 -5.09 1.38 -3.54
CA ASN A 209 -4.41 1.37 -4.85
C ASN A 209 -3.91 2.75 -5.27
N ASN A 210 -4.63 3.83 -4.93
CA ASN A 210 -4.16 5.19 -5.16
C ASN A 210 -4.58 6.12 -4.00
N PRO A 211 -3.72 6.24 -2.97
CA PRO A 211 -4.01 7.11 -1.83
C PRO A 211 -4.15 8.61 -2.20
N GLN A 212 -3.52 9.05 -3.30
CA GLN A 212 -3.56 10.45 -3.75
C GLN A 212 -4.96 10.84 -4.28
N ASN A 213 -5.78 9.88 -4.69
CA ASN A 213 -7.18 10.14 -5.07
C ASN A 213 -8.03 10.63 -3.88
N GLY A 214 -7.63 10.31 -2.64
CA GLY A 214 -8.39 10.62 -1.43
C GLY A 214 -7.70 11.56 -0.43
N LEU A 215 -6.43 11.91 -0.65
CA LEU A 215 -5.67 12.83 0.18
C LEU A 215 -5.17 14.00 -0.70
N PRO A 216 -5.64 15.24 -0.48
CA PRO A 216 -4.98 16.39 -1.09
C PRO A 216 -3.53 16.43 -0.59
N GLY A 217 -2.59 16.51 -1.53
CA GLY A 217 -1.14 16.57 -1.27
C GLY A 217 -0.69 17.78 -0.47
#